data_AF-A0A6B2CKU2-F1
#
_entry.id   AF-A0A6B2CKU2-F1
#
_cell.length_a   1.000
_cell.length_b   1.000
_cell.length_c   1.000
_cell.angle_alpha   90.00
_cell.angle_beta   90.00
_cell.angle_gamma   90.00
#
_symmetry.space_group_name_H-M   'P 1'
#
loop_
_entity.id
_entity.type
_entity.pdbx_description
1 polymer ?
#
loop_
_entity_poly.entity_id
_entity_poly.type
_entity_poly.pdbx_seq_one_letter_code
_entity_poly.pdbx_strand_id
1 'polypeptide(L)'
;MSYPFEIIPSLRRETLRRLISEGKRPDNRQLLSMRDLSIKVGVVKTADGSAIVNLGNTKVIAGIKFELGKPFEDTPNEGNLIVNLETPPLAAPTFEPGPPDENAIEIARVIDRALRHSNYIPLRDLVIIPGKSVYTMWIDIYVLNHDGNLIDSSMLAAVSAIANAQVPRAIIDGDTVKLDKSTKIQLNVNPQNMPLTVTYYKIDKYLIVDPTLEEEVMSDGRFTVASDGENIVALQKGGGYFTPEEVDSMINSTLSIVKDLKVKVLEMIKNPTGSLML
;
A
#
# COMPACT_ATOMS: atom_id res chain seq x y z
N MET A 1 -2.12 12.09 -8.12
CA MET A 1 -2.10 11.69 -9.53
C MET A 1 -2.58 12.88 -10.34
N SER A 2 -2.00 13.14 -11.50
CA SER A 2 -2.63 14.04 -12.47
C SER A 2 -3.44 13.16 -13.42
N TYR A 3 -4.77 13.31 -13.44
CA TYR A 3 -5.65 12.62 -14.39
C TYR A 3 -6.11 13.62 -15.45
N PRO A 4 -5.29 13.90 -16.49
CA PRO A 4 -5.59 14.96 -17.45
C PRO A 4 -6.88 14.72 -18.27
N PHE A 5 -7.45 13.51 -18.24
CA PHE A 5 -8.59 13.11 -19.07
C PHE A 5 -9.93 12.95 -18.34
N GLU A 6 -9.97 13.08 -17.02
CA GLU A 6 -11.21 12.83 -16.26
C GLU A 6 -12.00 14.13 -16.07
N ILE A 7 -13.07 14.27 -16.86
CA ILE A 7 -13.89 15.50 -16.91
C ILE A 7 -15.04 15.37 -15.91
N ILE A 8 -14.95 16.09 -14.80
CA ILE A 8 -16.07 16.27 -13.88
C ILE A 8 -16.94 17.44 -14.36
N PRO A 9 -18.26 17.27 -14.55
CA PRO A 9 -19.17 18.37 -14.87
C PRO A 9 -19.08 19.51 -13.84
N SER A 10 -19.10 20.76 -14.28
CA SER A 10 -18.93 21.94 -13.40
C SER A 10 -19.90 21.94 -12.21
N LEU A 11 -21.19 21.66 -12.48
CA LEU A 11 -22.22 21.57 -11.44
C LEU A 11 -21.90 20.51 -10.38
N ARG A 12 -21.35 19.37 -10.81
CA ARG A 12 -20.96 18.28 -9.91
C ARG A 12 -19.79 18.72 -9.04
N ARG A 13 -18.77 19.33 -9.64
CA ARG A 13 -17.60 19.87 -8.93
C ARG A 13 -18.01 20.93 -7.89
N GLU A 14 -18.87 21.87 -8.25
CA GLU A 14 -19.39 22.89 -7.33
C GLU A 14 -20.18 22.27 -6.17
N THR A 15 -21.00 21.27 -6.45
CA THR A 15 -21.77 20.55 -5.43
C THR A 15 -20.85 19.82 -4.45
N LEU A 16 -19.82 19.13 -4.94
CA LEU A 16 -18.84 18.42 -4.10
C LEU A 16 -18.06 19.41 -3.20
N ARG A 17 -17.59 20.53 -3.76
CA ARG A 17 -16.91 21.58 -2.97
C ARG A 17 -17.82 22.15 -1.88
N ARG A 18 -19.09 22.41 -2.20
CA ARG A 18 -20.07 22.88 -1.21
C ARG A 18 -20.25 21.87 -0.08
N LEU A 19 -20.42 20.58 -0.38
CA LEU A 19 -20.57 19.54 0.65
C LEU A 19 -19.33 19.46 1.56
N ILE A 20 -18.14 19.47 0.97
CA ILE A 20 -16.88 19.44 1.73
C ILE A 20 -16.78 20.67 2.64
N SER A 21 -17.23 21.84 2.15
CA SER A 21 -17.24 23.07 2.96
C SER A 21 -18.17 23.02 4.17
N GLU A 22 -19.22 22.20 4.08
CA GLU A 22 -20.16 21.89 5.16
C GLU A 22 -19.69 20.71 6.05
N GLY A 23 -18.50 20.15 5.79
CA GLY A 23 -17.95 19.00 6.52
C GLY A 23 -18.61 17.67 6.17
N LYS A 24 -19.27 17.58 5.01
CA LYS A 24 -20.01 16.40 4.54
C LYS A 24 -19.40 15.85 3.26
N ARG A 25 -19.62 14.57 3.01
CA ARG A 25 -19.28 13.88 1.76
C ARG A 25 -20.53 13.27 1.12
N PRO A 26 -20.54 12.99 -0.20
CA PRO A 26 -21.70 12.43 -0.89
C PRO A 26 -22.21 11.10 -0.32
N ASP A 27 -21.32 10.35 0.32
CA ASP A 27 -21.58 9.06 0.97
C ASP A 27 -21.80 9.18 2.49
N ASN A 28 -21.99 10.41 3.00
CA ASN A 28 -22.17 10.74 4.42
C ASN A 28 -20.98 10.46 5.34
N ARG A 29 -19.79 10.19 4.80
CA ARG A 29 -18.57 10.10 5.61
C ARG A 29 -18.13 11.47 6.13
N GLN A 30 -17.43 11.45 7.27
CA GLN A 30 -16.68 12.62 7.71
C GLN A 30 -15.43 12.80 6.84
N LEU A 31 -14.82 13.99 6.90
CA LEU A 31 -13.66 14.33 6.07
C LEU A 31 -12.50 13.36 6.27
N LEU A 32 -12.23 12.92 7.51
CA LEU A 32 -11.11 12.04 7.85
C LEU A 32 -11.52 10.55 8.01
N SER A 33 -12.66 10.15 7.47
CA SER A 33 -13.14 8.76 7.54
C SER A 33 -12.84 7.99 6.26
N MET A 34 -12.38 6.75 6.42
CA MET A 34 -12.18 5.81 5.31
C MET A 34 -13.47 5.11 4.89
N ARG A 35 -13.52 4.60 3.66
CA ARG A 35 -14.56 3.69 3.15
C ARG A 35 -14.45 2.32 3.81
N ASP A 36 -15.47 1.52 3.57
CA ASP A 36 -15.50 0.12 3.98
C ASP A 36 -14.28 -0.64 3.46
N LEU A 37 -13.61 -1.31 4.39
CA LEU A 37 -12.41 -2.08 4.14
C LEU A 37 -12.70 -3.57 4.22
N SER A 38 -12.32 -4.31 3.18
CA SER A 38 -12.35 -5.78 3.18
C SER A 38 -11.01 -6.33 2.71
N ILE A 39 -10.44 -7.26 3.47
CA ILE A 39 -9.16 -7.90 3.18
C ILE A 39 -9.38 -9.41 3.15
N LYS A 40 -8.85 -10.07 2.11
CA LYS A 40 -8.77 -11.53 2.05
C LYS A 40 -7.36 -11.95 1.68
N VAL A 41 -6.72 -12.72 2.55
CA VAL A 41 -5.37 -13.24 2.33
C VAL A 41 -5.39 -14.63 1.68
N GLY A 42 -4.29 -15.05 1.05
CA GLY A 42 -4.13 -16.38 0.46
C GLY A 42 -4.97 -16.63 -0.79
N VAL A 43 -5.35 -15.57 -1.51
CA VAL A 43 -6.23 -15.66 -2.69
C VAL A 43 -5.54 -16.23 -3.93
N VAL A 44 -4.23 -15.99 -4.09
CA VAL A 44 -3.42 -16.55 -5.19
C VAL A 44 -2.61 -17.73 -4.67
N LYS A 45 -3.08 -18.95 -4.94
CA LYS A 45 -2.47 -20.19 -4.44
C LYS A 45 -1.05 -20.46 -4.96
N THR A 46 -0.72 -19.90 -6.12
CA THR A 46 0.61 -20.05 -6.73
C THR A 46 1.63 -19.06 -6.16
N ALA A 47 1.18 -17.98 -5.51
CA ALA A 47 2.04 -17.03 -4.83
C ALA A 47 2.53 -17.59 -3.48
N ASP A 48 3.64 -17.06 -2.98
CA ASP A 48 4.16 -17.42 -1.67
C ASP A 48 3.44 -16.68 -0.54
N GLY A 49 2.91 -15.49 -0.84
CA GLY A 49 1.91 -14.77 -0.05
C GLY A 49 0.99 -13.99 -0.98
N SER A 50 -0.26 -13.77 -0.61
CA SER A 50 -1.15 -12.92 -1.40
C SER A 50 -2.25 -12.31 -0.57
N ALA A 51 -2.78 -11.19 -1.04
CA ALA A 51 -3.97 -10.57 -0.48
C ALA A 51 -4.73 -9.80 -1.56
N ILE A 52 -6.05 -9.79 -1.44
CA ILE A 52 -6.92 -8.86 -2.16
C ILE A 52 -7.58 -7.92 -1.16
N VAL A 53 -7.58 -6.64 -1.48
CA VAL A 53 -8.12 -5.56 -0.66
C VAL A 53 -9.19 -4.83 -1.47
N ASN A 54 -10.32 -4.56 -0.82
CA ASN A 54 -11.32 -3.63 -1.29
C ASN A 54 -11.39 -2.46 -0.29
N LEU A 55 -11.19 -1.24 -0.79
CA LEU A 55 -11.40 0.00 -0.05
C LEU A 55 -12.52 0.77 -0.77
N GLY A 56 -13.75 0.59 -0.30
CA GLY A 56 -14.94 0.88 -1.10
C GLY A 56 -14.92 0.07 -2.40
N ASN A 57 -15.01 0.76 -3.55
CA ASN A 57 -14.92 0.09 -4.85
C ASN A 57 -13.48 -0.08 -5.34
N THR A 58 -12.49 0.60 -4.75
CA THR A 58 -11.09 0.42 -5.14
C THR A 58 -10.64 -0.99 -4.77
N LYS A 59 -10.20 -1.76 -5.76
CA LYS A 59 -9.82 -3.16 -5.60
C LYS A 59 -8.38 -3.36 -6.07
N VAL A 60 -7.55 -3.88 -5.16
CA VAL A 60 -6.12 -4.14 -5.41
C VAL A 60 -5.78 -5.55 -4.95
N ILE A 61 -4.99 -6.27 -5.73
CA ILE A 61 -4.44 -7.58 -5.35
C ILE A 61 -2.92 -7.50 -5.30
N ALA A 62 -2.31 -8.02 -4.25
CA ALA A 62 -0.86 -8.14 -4.12
C ALA A 62 -0.46 -9.61 -4.07
N GLY A 63 0.61 -9.95 -4.78
CA GLY A 63 1.25 -11.24 -4.77
C GLY A 63 2.71 -11.14 -4.36
N ILE A 64 3.19 -12.13 -3.62
CA ILE A 64 4.57 -12.22 -3.16
C ILE A 64 5.22 -13.45 -3.74
N LYS A 65 6.46 -13.27 -4.20
CA LYS A 65 7.33 -14.35 -4.66
C LYS A 65 8.72 -14.26 -4.07
N PHE A 66 9.25 -15.40 -3.64
CA PHE A 66 10.65 -15.52 -3.23
C PHE A 66 11.46 -16.23 -4.30
N GLU A 67 12.58 -15.61 -4.67
CA GLU A 67 13.57 -16.15 -5.59
C GLU A 67 14.97 -16.08 -4.97
N LEU A 68 15.91 -16.84 -5.53
CA LEU A 68 17.32 -16.70 -5.16
C LEU A 68 17.92 -15.53 -5.95
N GLY A 69 18.53 -14.59 -5.23
CA GLY A 69 19.28 -13.50 -5.81
C GLY A 69 20.65 -13.35 -5.17
N LYS A 70 21.47 -12.48 -5.76
CA LYS A 70 22.65 -11.94 -5.09
C LYS A 70 22.23 -10.70 -4.30
N PRO A 71 22.78 -10.48 -3.09
CA PRO A 71 22.55 -9.23 -2.38
C PRO A 71 23.15 -8.07 -3.18
N PHE A 72 22.68 -6.86 -2.91
CA PHE A 72 23.34 -5.67 -3.44
C PHE A 72 24.73 -5.49 -2.80
N GLU A 73 25.66 -4.87 -3.53
CA GLU A 73 27.06 -4.73 -3.10
C GLU A 73 27.22 -3.90 -1.81
N ASP A 74 26.32 -2.93 -1.61
CA ASP A 74 26.26 -2.06 -0.43
C ASP A 74 25.57 -2.72 0.77
N THR A 75 24.73 -3.73 0.55
CA THR A 75 23.97 -4.44 1.59
C THR A 75 24.16 -5.96 1.54
N PRO A 76 25.40 -6.48 1.67
CA PRO A 76 25.70 -7.92 1.51
C PRO A 76 25.06 -8.83 2.58
N ASN A 77 24.58 -8.24 3.68
CA ASN A 77 23.97 -8.92 4.82
C ASN A 77 22.46 -8.69 4.89
N GLU A 78 21.82 -8.32 3.78
CA GLU A 78 20.37 -8.14 3.67
C GLU A 78 19.84 -8.86 2.42
N GLY A 79 18.62 -9.36 2.48
CA GLY A 79 17.90 -9.79 1.29
C GLY A 79 17.37 -8.63 0.48
N ASN A 80 16.94 -8.94 -0.74
CA ASN A 80 16.43 -7.94 -1.66
C ASN A 80 14.92 -7.81 -1.49
N LEU A 81 14.42 -6.57 -1.49
CA LEU A 81 13.01 -6.23 -1.52
C LEU A 81 12.76 -5.44 -2.80
N ILE A 82 11.79 -5.88 -3.61
CA ILE A 82 11.42 -5.21 -4.86
C ILE A 82 9.89 -5.08 -4.88
N VAL A 83 9.40 -3.85 -5.05
CA VAL A 83 7.98 -3.54 -5.11
C VAL A 83 7.65 -3.04 -6.51
N ASN A 84 6.69 -3.69 -7.17
CA ASN A 84 6.14 -3.28 -8.45
C ASN A 84 4.66 -2.96 -8.30
N LEU A 85 4.18 -2.01 -9.10
CA LEU A 85 2.77 -1.75 -9.24
C LEU A 85 2.39 -1.74 -10.73
N GLU A 86 1.34 -2.48 -11.04
CA GLU A 86 0.79 -2.64 -12.38
C GLU A 86 -0.64 -2.08 -12.40
N THR A 87 -0.88 -1.19 -13.36
CA THR A 87 -2.17 -0.54 -13.62
C THR A 87 -2.73 -1.05 -14.95
N PRO A 88 -3.32 -2.26 -14.99
CA PRO A 88 -3.86 -2.79 -16.24
C PRO A 88 -5.04 -1.92 -16.74
N PRO A 89 -5.25 -1.80 -18.07
CA PRO A 89 -6.38 -1.03 -18.64
C PRO A 89 -7.77 -1.47 -18.18
N LEU A 90 -7.91 -2.67 -17.60
CA LEU A 90 -9.15 -3.15 -16.99
C LEU A 90 -9.54 -2.32 -15.74
N ALA A 91 -8.56 -1.77 -15.02
CA ALA A 91 -8.81 -1.13 -13.73
C ALA A 91 -9.33 0.30 -13.84
N ALA A 92 -9.00 1.02 -14.91
CA ALA A 92 -9.50 2.35 -15.19
C ALA A 92 -9.42 2.64 -16.70
N PRO A 93 -10.37 3.41 -17.26
CA PRO A 93 -10.32 3.80 -18.68
C PRO A 93 -9.13 4.73 -19.01
N THR A 94 -8.55 5.36 -18.00
CA THR A 94 -7.37 6.24 -18.12
C THR A 94 -6.05 5.49 -18.09
N PHE A 95 -6.06 4.17 -17.84
CA PHE A 95 -4.85 3.36 -17.81
C PHE A 95 -4.53 2.79 -19.19
N GLU A 96 -3.33 3.10 -19.68
CA GLU A 96 -2.82 2.62 -20.95
C GLU A 96 -1.90 1.39 -20.75
N PRO A 97 -1.88 0.44 -21.71
CA PRO A 97 -0.94 -0.66 -21.66
C PRO A 97 0.48 -0.16 -21.91
N GLY A 98 1.45 -0.68 -21.17
CA GLY A 98 2.83 -0.29 -21.33
C GLY A 98 3.65 -0.55 -20.07
N PRO A 99 4.89 -0.05 -20.02
CA PRO A 99 5.64 -0.01 -18.76
C PRO A 99 4.88 0.85 -17.73
N PRO A 100 5.13 0.64 -16.42
CA PRO A 100 4.53 1.45 -15.36
C PRO A 100 4.72 2.95 -15.60
N ASP A 101 3.63 3.69 -15.46
CA ASP A 101 3.65 5.15 -15.58
C ASP A 101 4.25 5.81 -14.33
N GLU A 102 4.36 7.14 -14.34
CA GLU A 102 4.91 7.89 -13.20
C GLU A 102 4.15 7.65 -11.89
N ASN A 103 2.83 7.42 -11.99
CA ASN A 103 1.97 7.22 -10.83
C ASN A 103 2.18 5.84 -10.22
N ALA A 104 2.24 4.80 -11.05
CA ALA A 104 2.53 3.45 -10.62
C ALA A 104 3.93 3.36 -9.99
N ILE A 105 4.92 3.97 -10.62
CA ILE A 105 6.29 4.07 -10.09
C ILE A 105 6.30 4.80 -8.74
N GLU A 106 5.59 5.92 -8.63
CA GLU A 106 5.52 6.68 -7.38
C GLU A 106 4.90 5.86 -6.24
N ILE A 107 3.74 5.23 -6.49
CA ILE A 107 3.05 4.42 -5.48
C ILE A 107 3.96 3.27 -5.02
N ALA A 108 4.56 2.54 -5.95
CA ALA A 108 5.49 1.45 -5.63
C ALA A 108 6.66 1.93 -4.76
N ARG A 109 7.25 3.08 -5.07
CA ARG A 109 8.34 3.67 -4.28
C ARG A 109 7.91 4.16 -2.90
N VAL A 110 6.68 4.67 -2.75
CA VAL A 110 6.13 5.04 -1.43
C VAL A 110 6.00 3.80 -0.56
N ILE A 111 5.47 2.71 -1.13
CA ILE A 111 5.27 1.44 -0.42
C ILE A 111 6.62 0.81 -0.05
N ASP A 112 7.56 0.74 -0.99
CA ASP A 112 8.93 0.24 -0.76
C ASP A 112 9.60 0.97 0.41
N ARG A 113 9.59 2.31 0.39
CA ARG A 113 10.20 3.11 1.47
C ARG A 113 9.54 2.82 2.81
N ALA A 114 8.22 2.76 2.87
CA ALA A 114 7.53 2.51 4.14
C ALA A 114 7.85 1.11 4.68
N LEU A 115 7.89 0.08 3.84
CA LEU A 115 8.27 -1.29 4.22
C LEU A 115 9.73 -1.39 4.70
N ARG A 116 10.66 -0.73 3.99
CA ARG A 116 12.09 -0.71 4.36
C ARG A 116 12.35 0.00 5.67
N HIS A 117 11.78 1.20 5.84
CA HIS A 117 12.07 2.05 7.00
C HIS A 117 11.33 1.63 8.27
N SER A 118 10.22 0.90 8.15
CA SER A 118 9.53 0.38 9.33
C SER A 118 10.20 -0.85 9.94
N ASN A 119 11.09 -1.53 9.21
CA ASN A 119 11.63 -2.84 9.61
C ASN A 119 10.51 -3.87 9.89
N TYR A 120 9.41 -3.80 9.12
CA TYR A 120 8.33 -4.79 9.19
C TYR A 120 8.80 -6.18 8.82
N ILE A 121 9.66 -6.25 7.80
CA ILE A 121 10.39 -7.43 7.37
C ILE A 121 11.86 -7.19 7.74
N PRO A 122 12.43 -7.93 8.70
CA PRO A 122 13.86 -7.89 8.96
C PRO A 122 14.61 -8.46 7.76
N LEU A 123 15.15 -7.60 6.88
CA LEU A 123 15.81 -8.05 5.63
C LEU A 123 17.02 -8.96 5.87
N ARG A 124 17.60 -8.92 7.07
CA ARG A 124 18.67 -9.84 7.48
C ARG A 124 18.22 -11.30 7.56
N ASP A 125 16.94 -11.54 7.85
CA ASP A 125 16.36 -12.89 7.90
C ASP A 125 16.19 -13.50 6.51
N LEU A 126 16.31 -12.67 5.47
CA LEU A 126 16.29 -13.10 4.07
C LEU A 126 17.69 -13.48 3.54
N VAL A 127 18.73 -13.48 4.38
CA VAL A 127 20.07 -13.91 3.98
C VAL A 127 20.21 -15.43 4.09
N ILE A 128 20.78 -16.07 3.06
CA ILE A 128 21.06 -17.51 3.06
C ILE A 128 22.57 -17.74 3.24
N ILE A 129 23.37 -17.10 2.38
CA ILE A 129 24.84 -17.05 2.47
C ILE A 129 25.25 -15.58 2.33
N PRO A 130 25.77 -14.95 3.39
CA PRO A 130 26.20 -13.55 3.37
C PRO A 130 27.09 -13.22 2.16
N GLY A 131 26.77 -12.13 1.47
CA GLY A 131 27.51 -11.65 0.29
C GLY A 131 27.39 -12.51 -0.98
N LYS A 132 26.71 -13.66 -0.94
CA LYS A 132 26.66 -14.62 -2.06
C LYS A 132 25.25 -14.95 -2.52
N SER A 133 24.35 -15.28 -1.59
CA SER A 133 23.00 -15.75 -1.91
C SER A 133 22.01 -15.28 -0.86
N VAL A 134 20.94 -14.63 -1.30
CA VAL A 134 19.86 -14.14 -0.46
C VAL A 134 18.52 -14.43 -1.11
N TYR A 135 17.44 -14.36 -0.36
CA TYR A 135 16.11 -14.27 -0.95
C TYR A 135 15.92 -12.88 -1.55
N THR A 136 15.39 -12.86 -2.78
CA THR A 136 14.77 -11.69 -3.39
C THR A 136 13.27 -11.84 -3.23
N MET A 137 12.66 -10.91 -2.49
CA MET A 137 11.25 -10.82 -2.25
C MET A 137 10.62 -9.84 -3.24
N TRP A 138 9.86 -10.37 -4.18
CA TRP A 138 9.06 -9.61 -5.12
C TRP A 138 7.68 -9.36 -4.52
N ILE A 139 7.25 -8.10 -4.53
CA ILE A 139 5.90 -7.67 -4.17
C ILE A 139 5.27 -7.07 -5.42
N ASP A 140 4.42 -7.82 -6.09
CA ASP A 140 3.73 -7.37 -7.29
C ASP A 140 2.30 -6.98 -6.93
N ILE A 141 1.98 -5.70 -7.14
CA ILE A 141 0.69 -5.10 -6.83
C ILE A 141 -0.06 -4.86 -8.14
N TYR A 142 -1.25 -5.44 -8.29
CA TYR A 142 -2.12 -5.25 -9.44
C TYR A 142 -3.38 -4.51 -9.03
N VAL A 143 -3.63 -3.37 -9.65
CA VAL A 143 -4.91 -2.67 -9.51
C VAL A 143 -5.95 -3.40 -10.36
N LEU A 144 -7.10 -3.74 -9.78
CA LEU A 144 -8.20 -4.43 -10.46
C LEU A 144 -9.39 -3.50 -10.71
N ASN A 145 -9.59 -2.51 -9.85
CA ASN A 145 -10.56 -1.44 -10.04
C ASN A 145 -10.06 -0.18 -9.33
N HIS A 146 -10.03 0.95 -10.04
CA HIS A 146 -9.61 2.24 -9.49
C HIS A 146 -10.83 3.14 -9.24
N ASP A 147 -11.15 3.35 -7.96
CA ASP A 147 -12.17 4.30 -7.51
C ASP A 147 -11.56 5.28 -6.48
N GLY A 148 -10.28 5.62 -6.63
CA GLY A 148 -9.57 6.55 -5.75
C GLY A 148 -8.76 5.90 -4.64
N ASN A 149 -7.74 6.61 -4.16
CA ASN A 149 -6.83 6.22 -3.08
C ASN A 149 -6.03 4.92 -3.31
N LEU A 150 -5.33 4.86 -4.44
CA LEU A 150 -4.49 3.69 -4.78
C LEU A 150 -3.31 3.48 -3.83
N ILE A 151 -2.77 4.54 -3.21
CA ILE A 151 -1.62 4.42 -2.31
C ILE A 151 -1.99 3.58 -1.07
N ASP A 152 -3.08 3.94 -0.40
CA ASP A 152 -3.46 3.27 0.85
C ASP A 152 -3.99 1.87 0.60
N SER A 153 -4.78 1.67 -0.45
CA SER A 153 -5.25 0.34 -0.85
C SER A 153 -4.10 -0.59 -1.26
N SER A 154 -3.09 -0.07 -1.96
CA SER A 154 -1.89 -0.84 -2.33
C SER A 154 -1.00 -1.16 -1.14
N MET A 155 -0.82 -0.22 -0.21
CA MET A 155 -0.11 -0.47 1.05
C MET A 155 -0.79 -1.59 1.85
N LEU A 156 -2.12 -1.48 2.03
CA LEU A 156 -2.92 -2.50 2.72
C LEU A 156 -2.79 -3.87 2.05
N ALA A 157 -2.82 -3.93 0.72
CA ALA A 157 -2.64 -5.17 -0.02
C ALA A 157 -1.24 -5.76 0.19
N ALA A 158 -0.19 -4.94 0.10
CA ALA A 158 1.18 -5.37 0.31
C ALA A 158 1.39 -5.93 1.71
N VAL A 159 1.06 -5.19 2.79
CA VAL A 159 1.27 -5.67 4.16
C VAL A 159 0.44 -6.90 4.49
N SER A 160 -0.77 -7.01 3.95
CA SER A 160 -1.63 -8.17 4.15
C SER A 160 -1.08 -9.41 3.42
N ALA A 161 -0.55 -9.22 2.21
CA ALA A 161 0.12 -10.30 1.49
C ALA A 161 1.38 -10.75 2.23
N ILE A 162 2.17 -9.81 2.76
CA ILE A 162 3.40 -10.07 3.53
C ILE A 162 3.08 -10.88 4.78
N ALA A 163 2.03 -10.49 5.52
CA ALA A 163 1.59 -11.21 6.72
C ALA A 163 1.18 -12.67 6.43
N ASN A 164 0.75 -12.96 5.19
CA ASN A 164 0.38 -14.31 4.74
C ASN A 164 1.53 -15.06 4.04
N ALA A 165 2.69 -14.41 3.84
CA ALA A 165 3.77 -14.96 3.03
C ALA A 165 4.48 -16.14 3.70
N GLN A 166 4.79 -17.15 2.90
CA GLN A 166 5.56 -18.31 3.30
C GLN A 166 6.83 -18.42 2.45
N VAL A 167 7.99 -18.42 3.11
CA VAL A 167 9.30 -18.51 2.46
C VAL A 167 9.61 -19.98 2.14
N PRO A 168 9.94 -20.33 0.88
CA PRO A 168 10.40 -21.67 0.55
C PRO A 168 11.76 -21.95 1.20
N ARG A 169 11.99 -23.18 1.64
CA ARG A 169 13.24 -23.54 2.34
C ARG A 169 14.43 -23.53 1.38
N ALA A 170 15.48 -22.80 1.71
CA ALA A 170 16.77 -22.92 1.04
C ALA A 170 17.53 -24.17 1.51
N ILE A 171 18.02 -24.95 0.55
CA ILE A 171 18.91 -26.10 0.74
C ILE A 171 20.28 -25.72 0.18
N ILE A 172 21.30 -25.80 1.03
CA ILE A 172 22.69 -25.54 0.67
C ILE A 172 23.33 -26.89 0.32
N ASP A 173 23.80 -27.02 -0.91
CA ASP A 173 24.50 -28.19 -1.44
C ASP A 173 25.90 -27.75 -1.91
N GLY A 174 26.87 -27.87 -1.01
CA GLY A 174 28.21 -27.30 -1.16
C GLY A 174 28.15 -25.79 -1.36
N ASP A 175 28.56 -25.34 -2.55
CA ASP A 175 28.57 -23.93 -2.93
C ASP A 175 27.29 -23.46 -3.65
N THR A 176 26.33 -24.36 -3.88
CA THR A 176 25.08 -24.05 -4.57
C THR A 176 23.91 -23.97 -3.61
N VAL A 177 22.95 -23.08 -3.91
CA VAL A 177 21.71 -22.92 -3.14
C VAL A 177 20.55 -23.28 -4.04
N LYS A 178 19.62 -24.09 -3.54
CA LYS A 178 18.38 -24.46 -4.22
C LYS A 178 17.19 -24.18 -3.30
N LEU A 179 16.07 -23.76 -3.87
CA LEU A 179 14.82 -23.58 -3.13
C LEU A 179 13.96 -24.84 -3.22
N ASP A 180 13.68 -25.44 -2.06
CA ASP A 180 12.64 -26.44 -1.92
C ASP A 180 11.28 -25.75 -1.78
N LYS A 181 10.48 -25.80 -2.85
CA LYS A 181 9.13 -25.23 -2.89
C LYS A 181 8.09 -26.10 -2.18
N SER A 182 8.42 -27.35 -1.82
CA SER A 182 7.51 -28.26 -1.11
C SER A 182 7.46 -27.96 0.39
N THR A 183 8.56 -27.46 0.96
CA THR A 183 8.66 -27.04 2.36
C THR A 183 8.67 -25.52 2.44
N LYS A 184 7.65 -24.93 3.05
CA LYS A 184 7.59 -23.49 3.30
C LYS A 184 7.46 -23.19 4.78
N ILE A 185 8.08 -22.09 5.21
CA ILE A 185 7.99 -21.56 6.57
C ILE A 185 7.31 -20.20 6.53
N GLN A 186 6.56 -19.87 7.57
CA GLN A 186 5.95 -18.54 7.68
C GLN A 186 7.06 -17.46 7.69
N LEU A 187 6.90 -16.41 6.89
CA LEU A 187 7.82 -15.28 6.89
C LEU A 187 7.87 -14.63 8.28
N ASN A 188 9.07 -14.38 8.79
CA ASN A 188 9.23 -13.63 10.03
C ASN A 188 8.91 -12.16 9.77
N VAL A 189 7.88 -11.65 10.44
CA VAL A 189 7.46 -10.26 10.37
C VAL A 189 7.27 -9.73 11.78
N ASN A 190 7.47 -8.44 11.99
CA ASN A 190 7.17 -7.79 13.28
C ASN A 190 5.84 -7.04 13.18
N PRO A 191 4.72 -7.57 13.72
CA PRO A 191 3.40 -6.92 13.60
C PRO A 191 3.34 -5.51 14.20
N GLN A 192 4.17 -5.21 15.21
CA GLN A 192 4.25 -3.85 15.78
C GLN A 192 4.78 -2.85 14.76
N ASN A 193 5.67 -3.28 13.88
CA ASN A 193 6.31 -2.47 12.86
C ASN A 193 5.54 -2.44 11.53
N MET A 194 4.34 -3.02 11.46
CA MET A 194 3.50 -3.01 10.25
C MET A 194 3.20 -1.55 9.84
N PRO A 195 3.69 -1.07 8.69
CA PRO A 195 3.45 0.28 8.25
C PRO A 195 2.11 0.36 7.52
N LEU A 196 1.38 1.43 7.75
CA LEU A 196 0.18 1.77 6.99
C LEU A 196 0.33 3.20 6.47
N THR A 197 -0.28 3.48 5.33
CA THR A 197 -0.33 4.84 4.79
C THR A 197 -1.70 5.45 5.01
N VAL A 198 -1.71 6.75 5.28
CA VAL A 198 -2.90 7.59 5.25
C VAL A 198 -2.62 8.70 4.26
N THR A 199 -3.40 8.74 3.18
CA THR A 199 -3.26 9.77 2.15
C THR A 199 -4.32 10.84 2.30
N TYR A 200 -3.85 12.06 2.54
CA TYR A 200 -4.67 13.26 2.63
C TYR A 200 -4.77 13.93 1.27
N TYR A 201 -5.96 14.40 0.93
CA TYR A 201 -6.22 15.19 -0.26
C TYR A 201 -6.76 16.55 0.15
N LYS A 202 -6.19 17.59 -0.47
CA LYS A 202 -6.59 18.97 -0.21
C LYS A 202 -7.57 19.42 -1.27
N ILE A 203 -8.72 19.92 -0.81
CA ILE A 203 -9.73 20.57 -1.65
C ILE A 203 -10.00 21.94 -1.02
N ASP A 204 -9.57 22.99 -1.72
CA ASP A 204 -9.51 24.36 -1.21
C ASP A 204 -8.69 24.44 0.10
N LYS A 205 -9.36 24.56 1.25
CA LYS A 205 -8.75 24.61 2.59
C LYS A 205 -9.05 23.37 3.45
N TYR A 206 -9.74 22.39 2.88
CA TYR A 206 -10.20 21.21 3.60
C TYR A 206 -9.31 20.01 3.27
N LEU A 207 -8.97 19.24 4.29
CA LEU A 207 -8.23 17.99 4.16
C LEU A 207 -9.22 16.84 4.30
N ILE A 208 -9.19 15.92 3.33
CA ILE A 208 -9.96 14.68 3.36
C ILE A 208 -9.03 13.47 3.28
N VAL A 209 -9.47 12.35 3.84
CA VAL A 209 -8.80 11.05 3.74
C VAL A 209 -9.64 10.10 2.91
N ASP A 210 -8.96 9.22 2.17
CA ASP A 210 -9.57 8.19 1.35
C ASP A 210 -10.63 8.74 0.39
N PRO A 211 -10.21 9.58 -0.59
CA PRO A 211 -11.11 10.12 -1.59
C PRO A 211 -11.66 9.02 -2.50
N THR A 212 -12.86 9.25 -3.02
CA THR A 212 -13.32 8.60 -4.25
C THR A 212 -12.55 9.13 -5.45
N LEU A 213 -12.69 8.51 -6.62
CA LEU A 213 -12.04 9.00 -7.84
C LEU A 213 -12.46 10.45 -8.17
N GLU A 214 -13.74 10.78 -8.00
CA GLU A 214 -14.24 12.16 -8.22
C GLU A 214 -13.54 13.17 -7.30
N GLU A 215 -13.38 12.83 -6.02
CA GLU A 215 -12.71 13.68 -5.03
C GLU A 215 -11.20 13.79 -5.30
N GLU A 216 -10.58 12.72 -5.80
CA GLU A 216 -9.17 12.69 -6.17
C GLU A 216 -8.87 13.64 -7.34
N VAL A 217 -9.70 13.58 -8.39
CA VAL A 217 -9.57 14.40 -9.60
C VAL A 217 -9.80 15.88 -9.33
N MET A 218 -10.65 16.23 -8.35
CA MET A 218 -10.90 17.64 -7.99
C MET A 218 -9.92 18.21 -6.96
N SER A 219 -9.02 17.40 -6.41
CA SER A 219 -8.08 17.81 -5.38
C SER A 219 -6.99 18.72 -5.92
N ASP A 220 -6.56 19.68 -5.11
CA ASP A 220 -5.48 20.62 -5.43
C ASP A 220 -4.10 20.02 -5.15
N GLY A 221 -4.05 18.96 -4.35
CA GLY A 221 -2.84 18.20 -4.04
C GLY A 221 -3.09 17.12 -3.00
N ARG A 222 -2.09 16.26 -2.82
CA ARG A 222 -2.12 15.17 -1.84
C ARG A 222 -0.86 15.11 -0.98
N PHE A 223 -1.01 14.55 0.20
CA PHE A 223 0.09 14.32 1.13
C PHE A 223 -0.11 12.96 1.80
N THR A 224 0.80 12.03 1.54
CA THR A 224 0.78 10.70 2.13
C THR A 224 1.72 10.65 3.33
N VAL A 225 1.21 10.14 4.45
CA VAL A 225 1.99 9.84 5.66
C VAL A 225 1.98 8.33 5.85
N ALA A 226 3.15 7.70 5.93
CA ALA A 226 3.31 6.32 6.31
C ALA A 226 3.76 6.21 7.77
N SER A 227 3.11 5.36 8.55
CA SER A 227 3.44 5.16 9.97
C SER A 227 3.29 3.71 10.38
N ASP A 228 4.10 3.27 11.33
CA ASP A 228 3.90 2.01 12.07
C ASP A 228 3.03 2.20 13.33
N GLY A 229 2.33 3.33 13.48
CA GLY A 229 1.49 3.64 14.64
C GLY A 229 2.24 4.30 15.80
N GLU A 230 3.56 4.19 15.88
CA GLU A 230 4.38 4.94 16.85
C GLU A 230 5.26 5.97 16.16
N ASN A 231 5.86 5.59 15.03
CA ASN A 231 6.81 6.36 14.26
C ASN A 231 6.26 6.69 12.87
N ILE A 232 6.73 7.79 12.32
CA ILE A 232 6.55 8.11 10.90
C ILE A 232 7.71 7.49 10.13
N VAL A 233 7.40 6.68 9.11
CA VAL A 233 8.41 5.92 8.35
C VAL A 233 8.62 6.47 6.94
N ALA A 234 7.64 7.19 6.38
CA ALA A 234 7.79 7.91 5.12
C ALA A 234 6.77 9.04 4.99
N LEU A 235 7.13 10.07 4.23
CA LEU A 235 6.26 11.17 3.81
C LEU A 235 6.36 11.33 2.30
N GLN A 236 5.25 11.62 1.61
CA GLN A 236 5.24 11.93 0.18
C GLN A 236 4.19 12.98 -0.15
N LYS A 237 4.64 14.18 -0.51
CA LYS A 237 3.78 15.20 -1.11
C LYS A 237 3.62 14.93 -2.61
N GLY A 238 2.38 14.92 -3.10
CA GLY A 238 2.05 14.86 -4.52
C GLY A 238 1.23 16.06 -4.94
N GLY A 239 1.84 17.03 -5.62
CA GLY A 239 1.15 18.25 -6.06
C GLY A 239 0.71 19.19 -4.93
N GLY A 240 0.09 20.31 -5.31
CA GLY A 240 -0.51 21.29 -4.40
C GLY A 240 0.45 22.00 -3.44
N TYR A 241 -0.13 22.62 -2.41
CA TYR A 241 0.59 23.29 -1.33
C TYR A 241 -0.03 22.96 0.02
N PHE A 242 0.82 22.82 1.04
CA PHE A 242 0.43 22.52 2.41
C PHE A 242 1.20 23.44 3.34
N THR A 243 0.52 24.02 4.34
CA THR A 243 1.19 24.82 5.38
C THR A 243 1.87 23.88 6.39
N PRO A 244 2.88 24.34 7.14
CA PRO A 244 3.49 23.55 8.20
C PRO A 244 2.47 23.05 9.22
N GLU A 245 1.48 23.87 9.59
CA GLU A 245 0.43 23.51 10.53
C GLU A 245 -0.50 22.42 9.98
N GLU A 246 -0.81 22.45 8.68
CA GLU A 246 -1.55 21.38 8.01
C GLU A 246 -0.74 20.07 8.05
N VAL A 247 0.57 20.13 7.80
CA VAL A 247 1.45 18.95 7.86
C VAL A 247 1.51 18.36 9.26
N ASP A 248 1.69 19.17 10.29
CA ASP A 248 1.70 18.73 11.68
C ASP A 248 0.36 18.11 12.09
N SER A 249 -0.76 18.70 11.64
CA SER A 249 -2.09 18.14 11.86
C SER A 249 -2.23 16.77 11.18
N MET A 250 -1.78 16.61 9.93
CA MET A 250 -1.83 15.34 9.20
C MET A 250 -1.00 14.26 9.89
N ILE A 251 0.21 14.59 10.37
CA ILE A 251 1.07 13.66 11.10
C ILE A 251 0.39 13.18 12.38
N ASN A 252 -0.12 14.11 13.19
CA ASN A 252 -0.79 13.77 14.45
C ASN A 252 -2.06 12.93 14.23
N SER A 253 -2.89 13.30 13.24
CA SER A 253 -4.07 12.51 12.87
C SER A 253 -3.69 11.11 12.36
N THR A 254 -2.61 11.00 11.58
CA THR A 254 -2.15 9.70 11.05
C THR A 254 -1.79 8.74 12.17
N LEU A 255 -1.07 9.19 13.20
CA LEU A 255 -0.70 8.32 14.32
C LEU A 255 -1.93 7.73 15.02
N SER A 256 -3.01 8.51 15.18
CA SER A 256 -4.27 8.00 15.74
C SER A 256 -4.95 7.03 14.79
N ILE A 257 -5.11 7.41 13.51
CA ILE A 257 -5.80 6.59 12.50
C ILE A 257 -5.11 5.24 12.30
N VAL A 258 -3.78 5.24 12.23
CA VAL A 258 -2.98 4.02 12.00
C VAL A 258 -3.04 3.08 13.19
N LYS A 259 -3.07 3.58 14.44
CA LYS A 259 -3.25 2.73 15.62
C LYS A 259 -4.55 1.93 15.54
N ASP A 260 -5.67 2.61 15.27
CA ASP A 260 -6.98 1.97 15.17
C ASP A 260 -7.08 1.04 13.95
N LEU A 261 -6.56 1.49 12.81
CA LEU A 261 -6.58 0.73 11.56
C LEU A 261 -5.74 -0.55 11.65
N LYS A 262 -4.57 -0.48 12.29
CA LYS A 262 -3.67 -1.64 12.46
C LYS A 262 -4.37 -2.78 13.19
N VAL A 263 -5.11 -2.49 14.26
CA VAL A 263 -5.88 -3.50 15.00
C VAL A 263 -6.87 -4.19 14.06
N LYS A 264 -7.66 -3.40 13.31
CA LYS A 264 -8.65 -3.93 12.36
C LYS A 264 -8.00 -4.77 11.26
N VAL A 265 -6.89 -4.32 10.68
CA VAL A 265 -6.16 -5.04 9.62
C VAL A 265 -5.63 -6.38 10.14
N LEU A 266 -5.02 -6.39 11.32
CA LEU A 266 -4.53 -7.62 11.95
C LEU A 266 -5.66 -8.62 12.26
N GLU A 267 -6.83 -8.14 12.67
CA GLU A 267 -8.02 -8.97 12.85
C GLU A 267 -8.54 -9.56 11.53
N MET A 268 -8.64 -8.75 10.48
CA MET A 268 -9.07 -9.20 9.15
C MET A 268 -8.11 -10.23 8.54
N ILE A 269 -6.80 -10.07 8.73
CA ILE A 269 -5.79 -11.03 8.28
C ILE A 269 -5.96 -12.39 8.99
N LYS A 270 -6.28 -12.37 10.30
CA LYS A 270 -6.52 -13.61 11.08
C LYS A 270 -7.86 -14.28 10.72
N ASN A 271 -8.87 -13.49 10.36
CA ASN A 271 -10.23 -13.95 10.07
C ASN A 271 -10.64 -13.67 8.60
N PRO A 272 -10.10 -14.41 7.61
CA PRO A 272 -10.30 -14.14 6.18
C PRO A 272 -11.75 -14.34 5.67
N THR A 273 -12.68 -14.77 6.53
CA THR A 273 -14.09 -15.05 6.21
C THR A 273 -15.05 -13.89 6.49
N GLY A 274 -14.63 -12.78 7.12
CA GLY A 274 -15.55 -11.71 7.54
C GLY A 274 -15.42 -10.42 6.73
N SER A 275 -16.40 -10.12 5.88
CA SER A 275 -16.74 -8.71 5.63
C SER A 275 -17.30 -8.13 6.92
N LEU A 276 -16.51 -7.33 7.63
CA LEU A 276 -17.03 -6.50 8.72
C LEU A 276 -17.56 -5.21 8.08
N MET A 277 -18.89 -5.03 8.10
CA MET A 277 -19.47 -3.71 7.87
C MET A 277 -18.98 -2.78 8.97
N LEU A 278 -18.44 -1.62 8.59
CA LEU A 278 -18.06 -0.53 9.52
C LEU A 278 -19.31 0.14 10.11
#